data_AF-A0A971MK72-F1
#
_entry.id   AF-A0A971MK72-F1
#
_cell.length_a   1.000
_cell.length_b   1.000
_cell.length_c   1.000
_cell.angle_alpha   90.00
_cell.angle_beta   90.00
_cell.angle_gamma   90.00
#
_symmetry.space_group_name_H-M   'P 1'
#
loop_
_entity.id
_entity.type
_entity.pdbx_description
1 polymer ?
#
loop_
_entity_poly.entity_id
_entity_poly.type
_entity_poly.pdbx_seq_one_letter_code
_entity_poly.pdbx_strand_id
1 'polypeptide(L)'
;MKKLIIISLSLALIMTLGGCNSKKNGAEVIETPVEVEVVEETKTPEVEVESEKKKTPEVTVEELDDDTNIVTEDNQPAFRVEWADDVLSEIPDYYEYTAVDSVPEFRIVFIPYRVIKDFKILNIEFVEAKENGEIIFTIQEAYKPESLKPEKPLLANLSFFGTIPNNGVSYVDEKGTTQYYTINISGKDGSLILSEFTPAEK
;
A
#
# COMPACT_ATOMS: atom_id res chain seq x y z
N MET A 1 17.87 -46.08 -5.38
CA MET A 1 16.68 -46.84 -4.93
C MET A 1 15.76 -45.88 -4.19
N LYS A 2 14.47 -45.78 -4.55
CA LYS A 2 13.51 -44.88 -3.89
C LYS A 2 12.95 -45.57 -2.64
N LYS A 3 12.76 -44.82 -1.54
CA LYS A 3 11.89 -45.23 -0.42
C LYS A 3 10.68 -44.28 -0.40
N LEU A 4 9.48 -44.85 -0.26
CA LEU A 4 8.24 -44.08 -0.24
C LEU A 4 7.84 -43.65 1.17
N ILE A 5 6.94 -42.67 1.20
CA ILE A 5 6.34 -42.03 2.37
C ILE A 5 5.22 -42.91 2.96
N ILE A 6 5.04 -42.86 4.28
CA ILE A 6 3.71 -43.01 4.91
C ILE A 6 3.53 -41.84 5.88
N ILE A 7 2.41 -41.12 5.74
CA ILE A 7 1.99 -40.02 6.63
C ILE A 7 1.06 -40.59 7.70
N SER A 8 1.17 -40.11 8.94
CA SER A 8 0.20 -40.37 10.01
C SER A 8 -0.47 -39.06 10.41
N LEU A 9 -1.74 -38.92 10.06
CA LEU A 9 -2.58 -37.77 10.36
C LEU A 9 -3.31 -37.96 11.69
N SER A 10 -3.19 -37.02 12.63
CA SER A 10 -3.97 -37.02 13.88
C SER A 10 -4.36 -35.60 14.29
N LEU A 11 -5.53 -35.16 13.84
CA LEU A 11 -6.17 -33.91 14.23
C LEU A 11 -6.87 -34.06 15.59
N ALA A 12 -6.63 -33.15 16.53
CA ALA A 12 -7.30 -33.13 17.83
C ALA A 12 -7.84 -31.73 18.16
N LEU A 13 -9.09 -31.49 17.78
CA LEU A 13 -9.82 -30.27 18.12
C LEU A 13 -10.30 -30.33 19.58
N ILE A 14 -9.94 -29.34 20.40
CA ILE A 14 -10.52 -29.15 21.75
C ILE A 14 -11.06 -27.72 21.86
N MET A 15 -12.38 -27.59 21.76
CA MET A 15 -13.12 -26.37 22.11
C MET A 15 -13.43 -26.39 23.61
N THR A 16 -13.03 -25.36 24.36
CA THR A 16 -13.47 -25.14 25.74
C THR A 16 -14.27 -23.85 25.86
N LEU A 17 -15.61 -23.96 25.86
CA LEU A 17 -16.50 -22.86 26.19
C LEU A 17 -16.47 -22.61 27.71
N GLY A 18 -15.90 -21.48 28.13
CA GLY A 18 -16.01 -20.94 29.48
C GLY A 18 -16.99 -19.77 29.49
N GLY A 19 -17.96 -19.76 30.40
CA GLY A 19 -19.02 -18.73 30.43
C GLY A 19 -19.17 -18.03 31.79
N CYS A 20 -20.22 -17.20 31.85
CA CYS A 20 -20.80 -16.56 33.05
C CYS A 20 -20.11 -15.33 33.67
N ASN A 21 -20.72 -14.17 33.33
CA ASN A 21 -21.49 -13.34 34.28
C ASN A 21 -20.80 -12.20 35.05
N SER A 22 -21.17 -10.96 34.70
CA SER A 22 -21.15 -9.80 35.61
C SER A 22 -22.35 -8.85 35.39
N LYS A 23 -23.30 -8.87 36.34
CA LYS A 23 -24.23 -7.79 36.78
C LYS A 23 -24.46 -6.62 35.79
N LYS A 24 -25.63 -6.49 35.14
CA LYS A 24 -26.92 -5.96 35.67
C LYS A 24 -26.87 -4.58 36.36
N ASN A 25 -27.42 -3.58 35.66
CA ASN A 25 -28.21 -2.40 36.10
C ASN A 25 -28.92 -1.86 34.82
N GLY A 26 -30.15 -1.30 34.80
CA GLY A 26 -31.10 -1.13 35.90
C GLY A 26 -32.33 -0.20 35.66
N ALA A 27 -32.98 -0.18 34.48
CA ALA A 27 -34.30 0.43 34.18
C ALA A 27 -34.78 -0.12 32.80
N GLU A 28 -36.05 -0.45 32.44
CA GLU A 28 -37.38 0.21 32.55
C GLU A 28 -37.49 1.54 31.77
N VAL A 29 -38.44 1.81 30.86
CA VAL A 29 -39.53 1.07 30.13
C VAL A 29 -39.70 1.76 28.74
N ILE A 30 -40.57 1.42 27.76
CA ILE A 30 -41.87 0.71 27.66
C ILE A 30 -42.00 0.06 26.25
N GLU A 31 -43.04 -0.73 25.98
CA GLU A 31 -43.44 -1.18 24.62
C GLU A 31 -44.45 -0.22 23.96
N THR A 32 -44.27 0.10 22.66
CA THR A 32 -45.25 -0.11 21.54
C THR A 32 -44.83 0.67 20.27
N PRO A 33 -45.18 0.21 19.05
CA PRO A 33 -44.83 0.89 17.80
C PRO A 33 -45.95 1.81 17.29
N VAL A 34 -45.58 2.95 16.68
CA VAL A 34 -46.50 3.78 15.87
C VAL A 34 -45.83 4.21 14.56
N GLU A 35 -46.42 3.69 13.48
CA GLU A 35 -46.72 4.25 12.15
C GLU A 35 -45.95 5.44 11.53
N VAL A 36 -45.87 5.39 10.20
CA VAL A 36 -45.16 6.31 9.29
C VAL A 36 -45.89 7.65 9.14
N GLU A 37 -45.16 8.76 9.17
CA GLU A 37 -45.55 9.99 8.47
C GLU A 37 -44.64 10.26 7.26
N VAL A 38 -45.27 10.78 6.20
CA VAL A 38 -44.64 11.08 4.90
C VAL A 38 -44.11 12.51 4.91
N VAL A 39 -42.90 12.73 4.38
CA VAL A 39 -42.37 14.07 4.10
C VAL A 39 -42.25 14.27 2.59
N GLU A 40 -42.60 15.48 2.14
CA GLU A 40 -43.07 15.78 0.78
C GLU A 40 -41.96 15.93 -0.27
N GLU A 41 -42.22 15.50 -1.51
CA GLU A 41 -41.31 15.70 -2.64
C GLU A 41 -41.22 17.19 -3.02
N THR A 42 -40.01 17.76 -3.02
CA THR A 42 -39.78 19.14 -3.48
C THR A 42 -39.57 19.18 -4.99
N LYS A 43 -40.43 19.94 -5.67
CA LYS A 43 -40.61 19.87 -7.14
C LYS A 43 -39.43 20.37 -7.95
N THR A 44 -39.02 19.57 -8.93
CA THR A 44 -38.31 20.04 -10.13
C THR A 44 -39.25 20.82 -11.05
N PRO A 45 -38.86 21.98 -11.59
CA PRO A 45 -39.52 22.58 -12.74
C PRO A 45 -38.85 22.13 -14.06
N GLU A 46 -39.63 21.59 -14.99
CA GLU A 46 -39.21 21.54 -16.39
C GLU A 46 -39.17 22.97 -16.97
N VAL A 47 -38.18 23.24 -17.82
CA VAL A 47 -38.16 24.39 -18.74
C VAL A 47 -37.72 23.86 -20.10
N GLU A 48 -38.45 24.25 -21.14
CA GLU A 48 -38.36 23.63 -22.47
C GLU A 48 -37.09 24.01 -23.25
N VAL A 49 -36.76 23.19 -24.24
CA VAL A 49 -35.59 23.38 -25.11
C VAL A 49 -35.92 24.36 -26.24
N GLU A 50 -35.16 25.46 -26.33
CA GLU A 50 -35.02 26.21 -27.58
C GLU A 50 -33.54 26.49 -27.88
N SER A 51 -33.18 26.52 -29.16
CA SER A 51 -31.80 26.47 -29.63
C SER A 51 -31.38 27.75 -30.35
N GLU A 52 -30.25 28.35 -29.98
CA GLU A 52 -29.47 29.14 -30.95
C GLU A 52 -27.96 29.19 -30.65
N LYS A 53 -27.19 29.85 -31.53
CA LYS A 53 -25.81 29.45 -31.85
C LYS A 53 -24.79 30.59 -31.82
N LYS A 54 -23.73 30.38 -31.02
CA LYS A 54 -22.38 30.99 -31.12
C LYS A 54 -22.26 32.51 -30.87
N LYS A 55 -21.66 32.85 -29.73
CA LYS A 55 -20.47 33.74 -29.72
C LYS A 55 -19.59 33.56 -28.48
N THR A 56 -18.28 33.56 -28.70
CA THR A 56 -17.24 33.57 -27.66
C THR A 56 -17.08 34.97 -27.07
N PRO A 57 -16.90 35.08 -25.75
CA PRO A 57 -15.98 36.04 -25.15
C PRO A 57 -14.77 35.32 -24.52
N GLU A 58 -13.66 36.04 -24.46
CA GLU A 58 -12.34 35.61 -23.99
C GLU A 58 -12.15 36.12 -22.55
N VAL A 59 -11.82 35.23 -21.60
CA VAL A 59 -11.43 35.59 -20.21
C VAL A 59 -10.27 34.68 -19.78
N THR A 60 -9.34 35.26 -19.03
CA THR A 60 -8.02 34.73 -18.70
C THR A 60 -8.00 33.58 -17.68
N VAL A 61 -6.86 32.89 -17.69
CA VAL A 61 -6.42 31.85 -16.76
C VAL A 61 -6.47 32.28 -15.28
N GLU A 62 -7.12 31.47 -14.45
CA GLU A 62 -6.65 31.10 -13.11
C GLU A 62 -6.73 29.56 -13.04
N GLU A 63 -5.69 28.88 -13.50
CA GLU A 63 -5.52 27.44 -13.35
C GLU A 63 -4.88 27.21 -11.98
N LEU A 64 -5.56 26.47 -11.10
CA LEU A 64 -5.07 26.17 -9.76
C LEU A 64 -3.88 25.21 -9.87
N ASP A 65 -2.79 25.52 -9.17
CA ASP A 65 -1.56 24.73 -9.21
C ASP A 65 -1.84 23.27 -8.80
N ASP A 66 -1.72 22.36 -9.76
CA ASP A 66 -1.75 20.91 -9.53
C ASP A 66 -0.41 20.49 -8.91
N ASP A 67 -0.43 19.92 -7.70
CA ASP A 67 0.73 19.47 -6.89
C ASP A 67 1.46 18.25 -7.52
N THR A 68 1.77 18.37 -8.79
CA THR A 68 2.58 17.43 -9.58
C THR A 68 4.04 17.64 -9.24
N ASN A 69 4.50 16.95 -8.20
CA ASN A 69 5.92 16.77 -7.92
C ASN A 69 6.64 16.32 -9.21
N ILE A 70 7.45 17.22 -9.80
CA ILE A 70 7.97 17.05 -11.16
C ILE A 70 9.10 16.00 -11.14
N VAL A 71 8.72 14.74 -11.31
CA VAL A 71 9.64 13.62 -11.52
C VAL A 71 10.32 13.78 -12.88
N THR A 72 11.43 14.52 -12.90
CA THR A 72 12.39 14.50 -14.02
C THR A 72 12.91 13.06 -14.20
N GLU A 73 13.21 12.65 -15.44
CA GLU A 73 13.61 11.27 -15.75
C GLU A 73 14.82 10.78 -14.92
N ASP A 74 15.70 11.69 -14.52
CA ASP A 74 16.90 11.43 -13.70
C ASP A 74 16.60 10.94 -12.26
N ASN A 75 15.33 11.00 -11.82
CA ASN A 75 14.89 10.66 -10.45
C ASN A 75 13.89 9.47 -10.40
N GLN A 76 13.78 8.67 -11.46
CA GLN A 76 12.99 7.44 -11.42
C GLN A 76 13.77 6.28 -10.74
N PRO A 77 13.13 5.45 -9.88
CA PRO A 77 13.77 4.29 -9.28
C PRO A 77 14.31 3.30 -10.32
N ALA A 78 15.41 2.61 -10.01
CA ALA A 78 16.03 1.61 -10.89
C ALA A 78 15.18 0.31 -11.12
N PHE A 79 13.97 0.28 -10.57
CA PHE A 79 13.02 -0.84 -10.56
C PHE A 79 11.60 -0.30 -10.46
N ARG A 80 10.60 -1.17 -10.66
CA ARG A 80 9.22 -0.92 -10.26
C ARG A 80 8.74 -1.97 -9.25
N VAL A 81 7.64 -1.65 -8.59
CA VAL A 81 6.92 -2.53 -7.66
C VAL A 81 5.55 -2.85 -8.24
N GLU A 82 5.19 -4.12 -8.25
CA GLU A 82 3.94 -4.64 -8.81
C GLU A 82 3.29 -5.60 -7.81
N TRP A 83 1.97 -5.75 -7.84
CA TRP A 83 1.29 -6.82 -7.10
C TRP A 83 1.66 -8.18 -7.71
N ALA A 84 1.97 -9.16 -6.87
CA ALA A 84 2.44 -10.46 -7.37
C ALA A 84 1.41 -11.16 -8.26
N ASP A 85 0.13 -11.06 -7.95
CA ASP A 85 -0.92 -11.76 -8.70
C ASP A 85 -1.10 -11.20 -10.13
N ASP A 86 -0.68 -9.95 -10.40
CA ASP A 86 -0.72 -9.33 -11.72
C ASP A 86 0.44 -9.77 -12.63
N VAL A 87 1.63 -10.07 -12.07
CA VAL A 87 2.88 -10.26 -12.85
C VAL A 87 3.56 -11.63 -12.69
N LEU A 88 3.32 -12.36 -11.60
CA LEU A 88 4.09 -13.56 -11.27
C LEU A 88 3.89 -14.71 -12.28
N SER A 89 2.80 -14.68 -13.07
CA SER A 89 2.58 -15.65 -14.15
C SER A 89 3.56 -15.53 -15.32
N GLU A 90 4.20 -14.35 -15.48
CA GLU A 90 5.21 -14.09 -16.51
C GLU A 90 6.66 -14.26 -16.01
N ILE A 91 6.85 -14.50 -14.71
CA ILE A 91 8.17 -14.50 -14.02
C ILE A 91 8.53 -15.93 -13.60
N PRO A 92 9.38 -16.65 -14.36
CA PRO A 92 9.64 -18.08 -14.14
C PRO A 92 10.66 -18.38 -13.03
N ASP A 93 11.45 -17.39 -12.60
CA ASP A 93 12.39 -17.50 -11.49
C ASP A 93 12.50 -16.16 -10.75
N TYR A 94 12.61 -16.22 -9.42
CA TYR A 94 12.68 -15.06 -8.54
C TYR A 94 13.49 -15.39 -7.28
N TYR A 95 13.94 -14.37 -6.55
CA TYR A 95 14.22 -14.51 -5.12
C TYR A 95 12.91 -14.37 -4.35
N GLU A 96 12.78 -15.02 -3.19
CA GLU A 96 11.62 -14.87 -2.30
C GLU A 96 12.07 -14.45 -0.91
N TYR A 97 11.33 -13.53 -0.31
CA TYR A 97 11.48 -13.09 1.08
C TYR A 97 10.10 -12.98 1.74
N THR A 98 10.00 -13.39 2.99
CA THR A 98 8.81 -13.18 3.83
C THR A 98 9.25 -12.46 5.09
N ALA A 99 8.60 -11.34 5.40
CA ALA A 99 8.88 -10.59 6.62
C ALA A 99 8.47 -11.36 7.87
N VAL A 100 9.16 -11.11 8.99
CA VAL A 100 8.76 -11.67 10.29
C VAL A 100 7.38 -11.12 10.65
N ASP A 101 6.49 -12.00 11.12
CA ASP A 101 5.11 -11.69 11.51
C ASP A 101 4.27 -11.00 10.40
N SER A 102 4.50 -11.35 9.13
CA SER A 102 3.81 -10.78 7.95
C SER A 102 2.32 -11.17 7.85
N VAL A 103 1.47 -10.70 8.78
CA VAL A 103 0.03 -10.94 8.81
C VAL A 103 -0.72 -9.60 8.98
N PRO A 104 -1.58 -9.18 8.02
CA PRO A 104 -1.91 -9.84 6.76
C PRO A 104 -0.76 -9.81 5.74
N GLU A 105 -0.67 -10.86 4.93
CA GLU A 105 0.38 -11.07 3.94
C GLU A 105 0.04 -10.37 2.61
N PHE A 106 0.84 -9.37 2.24
CA PHE A 106 0.78 -8.65 0.97
C PHE A 106 1.95 -9.06 0.09
N ARG A 107 1.65 -9.59 -1.10
CA ARG A 107 2.64 -10.20 -2.00
C ARG A 107 2.97 -9.22 -3.13
N ILE A 108 4.20 -8.70 -3.13
CA ILE A 108 4.67 -7.70 -4.10
C ILE A 108 5.94 -8.17 -4.81
N VAL A 109 6.20 -7.70 -6.03
CA VAL A 109 7.40 -8.06 -6.80
C VAL A 109 8.19 -6.80 -7.15
N PHE A 110 9.46 -6.77 -6.76
CA PHE A 110 10.44 -5.76 -7.17
C PHE A 110 11.07 -6.19 -8.50
N ILE A 111 10.69 -5.55 -9.60
CA ILE A 111 11.17 -5.85 -10.95
C ILE A 111 12.17 -4.78 -11.40
N PRO A 112 13.48 -5.06 -11.43
CA PRO A 112 14.49 -4.07 -11.78
C PRO A 112 14.65 -3.93 -13.30
N TYR A 113 15.03 -2.72 -13.75
CA TYR A 113 15.30 -2.44 -15.16
C TYR A 113 16.75 -2.78 -15.57
N ARG A 114 17.64 -2.91 -14.57
CA ARG A 114 19.08 -3.17 -14.70
C ARG A 114 19.57 -4.01 -13.51
N VAL A 115 20.82 -4.46 -13.50
CA VAL A 115 21.40 -5.12 -12.31
C VAL A 115 21.61 -4.09 -11.21
N ILE A 116 20.93 -4.25 -10.07
CA ILE A 116 21.02 -3.38 -8.90
C ILE A 116 21.97 -3.98 -7.86
N LYS A 117 22.83 -3.12 -7.28
CA LYS A 117 23.78 -3.47 -6.22
C LYS A 117 23.28 -2.99 -4.86
N ASP A 118 23.60 -3.76 -3.83
CA ASP A 118 23.32 -3.45 -2.41
C ASP A 118 21.84 -3.12 -2.14
N PHE A 119 20.93 -3.72 -2.93
CA PHE A 119 19.48 -3.64 -2.74
C PHE A 119 19.10 -4.28 -1.40
N LYS A 120 18.24 -3.60 -0.64
CA LYS A 120 17.75 -4.04 0.67
C LYS A 120 16.26 -3.77 0.80
N ILE A 121 15.55 -4.69 1.46
CA ILE A 121 14.27 -4.39 2.10
C ILE A 121 14.57 -3.89 3.51
N LEU A 122 13.87 -2.82 3.91
CA LEU A 122 14.01 -2.14 5.19
C LEU A 122 12.69 -2.21 5.95
N ASN A 123 12.75 -2.50 7.26
CA ASN A 123 11.72 -2.03 8.17
C ASN A 123 12.02 -0.55 8.48
N ILE A 124 10.99 0.29 8.54
CA ILE A 124 11.13 1.73 8.79
C ILE A 124 10.11 2.22 9.81
N GLU A 125 10.50 3.17 10.66
CA GLU A 125 9.63 3.80 11.65
C GLU A 125 9.70 5.32 11.51
N PHE A 126 8.54 6.00 11.48
CA PHE A 126 8.46 7.44 11.31
C PHE A 126 9.06 8.19 12.52
N VAL A 127 9.88 9.20 12.24
CA VAL A 127 10.47 10.10 13.24
C VAL A 127 9.79 11.46 13.21
N GLU A 128 9.83 12.14 12.07
CA GLU A 128 9.23 13.46 11.86
C GLU A 128 8.93 13.73 10.38
N ALA A 129 8.07 14.70 10.12
CA ALA A 129 7.95 15.36 8.81
C ALA A 129 8.35 16.82 8.99
N LYS A 130 9.32 17.28 8.19
CA LYS A 130 9.85 18.64 8.23
C LYS A 130 8.96 19.61 7.43
N GLU A 131 9.11 20.90 7.69
CA GLU A 131 8.34 21.98 7.05
C GLU A 131 8.55 22.06 5.52
N ASN A 132 9.66 21.52 4.99
CA ASN A 132 9.94 21.37 3.56
C ASN A 132 9.29 20.13 2.91
N GLY A 133 8.46 19.37 3.64
CA GLY A 133 7.83 18.13 3.17
C GLY A 133 8.73 16.88 3.24
N GLU A 134 9.98 17.01 3.68
CA GLU A 134 10.91 15.90 3.84
C GLU A 134 10.50 15.03 5.04
N ILE A 135 10.29 13.73 4.82
CA ILE A 135 9.90 12.77 5.86
C ILE A 135 11.11 11.96 6.31
N ILE A 136 11.28 11.85 7.63
CA ILE A 136 12.40 11.19 8.28
C ILE A 136 11.95 9.86 8.90
N PHE A 137 12.69 8.78 8.63
CA PHE A 137 12.44 7.46 9.20
C PHE A 137 13.71 6.86 9.81
N THR A 138 13.57 6.10 10.91
CA THR A 138 14.59 5.11 11.30
C THR A 138 14.65 3.99 10.26
N ILE A 139 15.78 3.29 10.15
CA ILE A 139 15.94 2.17 9.22
C ILE A 139 16.55 0.93 9.89
N GLN A 140 15.97 -0.24 9.60
CA GLN A 140 16.53 -1.54 9.95
C GLN A 140 16.59 -2.41 8.69
N GLU A 141 17.77 -2.95 8.35
CA GLU A 141 17.92 -3.90 7.24
C GLU A 141 17.21 -5.21 7.58
N ALA A 142 16.20 -5.57 6.77
CA ALA A 142 15.36 -6.74 6.99
C ALA A 142 15.72 -7.89 6.03
N TYR A 143 16.07 -7.57 4.77
CA TYR A 143 16.57 -8.53 3.80
C TYR A 143 17.49 -7.88 2.76
N LYS A 144 18.45 -8.66 2.25
CA LYS A 144 19.45 -8.21 1.28
C LYS A 144 19.90 -9.38 0.38
N PRO A 145 19.46 -9.45 -0.90
CA PRO A 145 20.03 -10.37 -1.87
C PRO A 145 21.44 -9.92 -2.29
N GLU A 146 22.25 -10.83 -2.85
CA GLU A 146 23.59 -10.52 -3.37
C GLU A 146 23.56 -9.44 -4.47
N SER A 147 22.59 -9.56 -5.38
CA SER A 147 22.23 -8.56 -6.39
C SER A 147 20.81 -8.83 -6.90
N LEU A 148 20.08 -7.77 -7.22
CA LEU A 148 18.75 -7.85 -7.82
C LEU A 148 18.88 -7.67 -9.35
N LYS A 149 18.24 -8.54 -10.14
CA LYS A 149 18.47 -8.63 -11.60
C LYS A 149 17.16 -8.74 -12.38
N PRO A 150 17.07 -8.24 -13.63
CA PRO A 150 15.84 -8.34 -14.43
C PRO A 150 15.39 -9.79 -14.65
N GLU A 151 16.35 -10.72 -14.77
CA GLU A 151 16.10 -12.16 -14.99
C GLU A 151 15.77 -12.92 -13.70
N LYS A 152 15.92 -12.28 -12.53
CA LYS A 152 15.60 -12.85 -11.21
C LYS A 152 15.18 -11.71 -10.25
N PRO A 153 13.95 -11.18 -10.41
CA PRO A 153 13.37 -10.18 -9.51
C PRO A 153 13.14 -10.75 -8.10
N LEU A 154 12.62 -9.93 -7.18
CA LEU A 154 12.36 -10.32 -5.80
C LEU A 154 10.86 -10.27 -5.51
N LEU A 155 10.27 -11.44 -5.27
CA LEU A 155 8.98 -11.57 -4.59
C LEU A 155 9.19 -11.30 -3.09
N ALA A 156 8.38 -10.41 -2.53
CA ALA A 156 8.37 -10.11 -1.11
C ALA A 156 6.95 -10.22 -0.55
N ASN A 157 6.83 -10.97 0.54
CA ASN A 157 5.61 -11.16 1.31
C ASN A 157 5.73 -10.28 2.57
N LEU A 158 5.02 -9.15 2.60
CA LEU A 158 5.15 -8.07 3.59
C LEU A 158 3.82 -7.78 4.31
N SER A 159 3.82 -6.86 5.28
CA SER A 159 2.58 -6.31 5.86
C SER A 159 2.62 -4.79 5.91
N PHE A 160 1.52 -4.16 5.50
CA PHE A 160 1.33 -2.71 5.57
C PHE A 160 0.39 -2.38 6.75
N PHE A 161 0.84 -1.52 7.66
CA PHE A 161 0.12 -1.23 8.91
C PHE A 161 -0.27 0.26 9.03
N GLY A 162 -1.57 0.54 8.94
CA GLY A 162 -2.09 1.91 9.03
C GLY A 162 -1.80 2.74 7.79
N THR A 163 -1.57 4.05 7.98
CA THR A 163 -1.32 5.03 6.90
C THR A 163 0.09 5.60 6.90
N ILE A 164 0.95 5.18 7.83
CA ILE A 164 2.36 5.57 7.89
C ILE A 164 3.17 4.41 7.27
N PRO A 165 4.05 4.65 6.28
CA PRO A 165 4.81 3.57 5.67
C PRO A 165 5.72 2.89 6.71
N ASN A 166 5.58 1.57 6.83
CA ASN A 166 6.40 0.72 7.71
C ASN A 166 7.39 -0.18 6.92
N ASN A 167 7.28 -0.21 5.59
CA ASN A 167 8.20 -0.91 4.69
C ASN A 167 8.93 0.10 3.81
N GLY A 168 10.22 -0.12 3.60
CA GLY A 168 11.03 0.65 2.66
C GLY A 168 12.03 -0.22 1.93
N VAL A 169 12.76 0.40 1.01
CA VAL A 169 13.90 -0.20 0.30
C VAL A 169 15.03 0.81 0.17
N SER A 170 16.24 0.31 0.00
CA SER A 170 17.39 1.12 -0.42
C SER A 170 18.28 0.36 -1.40
N TYR A 171 19.01 1.09 -2.22
CA TYR A 171 20.00 0.53 -3.15
C TYR A 171 21.07 1.57 -3.49
N VAL A 172 22.20 1.13 -4.04
CA VAL A 172 23.24 2.04 -4.56
C VAL A 172 23.02 2.28 -6.06
N ASP A 173 22.92 3.55 -6.45
CA ASP A 173 22.68 3.99 -7.83
C ASP A 173 23.96 3.93 -8.71
N GLU A 174 23.86 4.43 -9.94
CA GLU A 174 24.99 4.47 -10.88
C GLU A 174 26.02 5.57 -10.55
N LYS A 175 25.64 6.58 -9.73
CA LYS A 175 26.49 7.68 -9.26
C LYS A 175 27.27 7.27 -7.98
N GLY A 176 26.86 6.18 -7.31
CA GLY A 176 27.41 5.69 -6.05
C GLY A 176 26.66 6.15 -4.79
N THR A 177 25.50 6.78 -4.97
CA THR A 177 24.61 7.29 -3.91
C THR A 177 23.70 6.17 -3.42
N THR A 178 23.45 6.08 -2.12
CA THR A 178 22.38 5.21 -1.59
C THR A 178 21.04 5.95 -1.67
N GLN A 179 20.15 5.48 -2.54
CA GLN A 179 18.77 5.96 -2.61
C GLN A 179 17.87 5.21 -1.63
N TYR A 180 16.83 5.86 -1.14
CA TYR A 180 15.90 5.35 -0.13
C TYR A 180 14.45 5.63 -0.53
N TYR A 181 13.60 4.60 -0.58
CA TYR A 181 12.18 4.73 -0.92
C TYR A 181 11.30 4.01 0.10
N THR A 182 10.25 4.69 0.56
CA THR A 182 9.13 4.06 1.24
C THR A 182 8.29 3.28 0.23
N ILE A 183 7.59 2.23 0.69
CA ILE A 183 6.60 1.51 -0.12
C ILE A 183 5.22 1.81 0.46
N ASN A 184 4.30 2.27 -0.37
CA ASN A 184 2.93 2.61 0.01
C ASN A 184 1.91 1.95 -0.92
N ILE A 185 0.67 1.84 -0.43
CA ILE A 185 -0.49 1.50 -1.25
C ILE A 185 -1.26 2.81 -1.52
N SER A 186 -1.54 3.08 -2.78
CA SER A 186 -2.34 4.22 -3.23
C SER A 186 -3.75 4.16 -2.66
N GLY A 187 -4.14 5.18 -1.89
CA GLY A 187 -5.52 5.35 -1.42
C GLY A 187 -6.52 5.72 -2.52
N LYS A 188 -6.06 5.95 -3.76
CA LYS A 188 -6.87 6.34 -4.92
C LYS A 188 -7.31 5.13 -5.77
N ASP A 189 -6.41 4.17 -5.96
CA ASP A 189 -6.56 3.07 -6.92
C ASP A 189 -5.91 1.74 -6.48
N GLY A 190 -5.26 1.68 -5.31
CA GLY A 190 -4.61 0.47 -4.81
C GLY A 190 -3.28 0.11 -5.47
N SER A 191 -2.76 0.94 -6.38
CA SER A 191 -1.40 0.77 -6.94
C SER A 191 -0.30 0.88 -5.88
N LEU A 192 0.86 0.30 -6.14
CA LEU A 192 2.04 0.43 -5.27
C LEU A 192 2.83 1.69 -5.63
N ILE A 193 3.11 2.53 -4.64
CA ILE A 193 3.82 3.80 -4.78
C ILE A 193 5.18 3.70 -4.07
N LEU A 194 6.23 4.19 -4.74
CA LEU A 194 7.55 4.44 -4.17
C LEU A 194 7.72 5.95 -3.94
N SER A 195 8.00 6.36 -2.70
CA SER A 195 8.23 7.76 -2.35
C SER A 195 9.55 7.93 -1.60
N GLU A 196 10.38 8.88 -2.02
CA GLU A 196 11.71 9.12 -1.42
C GLU A 196 11.61 9.59 0.04
N PHE A 197 12.61 9.23 0.85
CA PHE A 197 12.72 9.67 2.24
C PHE A 197 14.19 9.79 2.68
N THR A 198 14.43 10.58 3.73
CA THR A 198 15.77 10.67 4.35
C THR A 198 15.83 9.73 5.56
N PRO A 199 16.81 8.81 5.65
CA PRO A 199 17.01 8.03 6.87
C PRO A 199 17.52 8.93 7.99
N ALA A 200 17.06 8.68 9.22
CA ALA A 200 17.57 9.35 10.42
C ALA A 200 19.07 9.10 10.60
N GLU A 201 19.79 10.11 11.11
CA GLU A 201 21.19 9.98 11.52
C GLU A 201 21.34 9.00 12.71
N LYS A 202 22.55 8.47 12.91
CA LYS A 202 22.88 7.40 13.88
C LYS A 202 23.80 7.85 14.99
#